data_AF-A0A0F8Z5W8-F1
#
_entry.id   AF-A0A0F8Z5W8-F1
#
_cell.length_a   1.000
_cell.length_b   1.000
_cell.length_c   1.000
_cell.angle_alpha   90.00
_cell.angle_beta   90.00
_cell.angle_gamma   90.00
#
_symmetry.space_group_name_H-M   'P 1'
#
loop_
_entity.id
_entity.type
_entity.pdbx_description
1 polymer ?
#
loop_
_entity_poly.entity_id
_entity_poly.type
_entity_poly.pdbx_seq_one_letter_code
_entity_poly.pdbx_strand_id
1 'polypeptide(L)' 'YTLLRYGKWFERTQMHNAVAGPNITDRDKLFPIPQDVIDANLTTEMRQNPGY' A
#
# COMPACT_ATOMS: atom_id res chain seq x y z
N TYR A 1 -11.48 5.11 0.03
CA TYR A 1 -10.40 5.76 0.80
C TYR A 1 -10.73 6.13 2.25
N THR A 2 -11.99 6.11 2.71
CA THR A 2 -12.32 6.51 4.11
C THR A 2 -11.52 5.75 5.17
N LEU A 3 -11.50 4.42 5.11
CA LEU A 3 -10.76 3.61 6.10
C LEU A 3 -9.25 3.85 6.09
N LEU A 4 -8.66 4.10 4.91
CA LEU A 4 -7.22 4.41 4.79
C LEU A 4 -6.90 5.77 5.44
N ARG A 5 -7.71 6.80 5.18
CA ARG A 5 -7.53 8.13 5.79
C ARG A 5 -7.66 8.13 7.31
N TYR A 6 -8.50 7.24 7.86
CA TYR A 6 -8.65 7.07 9.31
C TYR A 6 -7.66 6.06 9.92
N GLY A 7 -6.76 5.47 9.14
CA GLY A 7 -5.84 4.43 9.63
C GLY A 7 -6.53 3.14 10.08
N LYS A 8 -7.80 2.93 9.68
CA LYS A 8 -8.63 1.79 10.10
C LYS A 8 -8.73 0.68 9.06
N TRP A 9 -8.16 0.88 7.87
CA TRP A 9 -8.27 -0.10 6.79
C TRP A 9 -7.68 -1.47 7.18
N PHE A 10 -6.49 -1.50 7.76
CA PHE A 10 -5.82 -2.76 8.11
C PHE A 10 -6.62 -3.54 9.17
N GLU A 11 -6.87 -2.91 10.33
CA GLU A 11 -7.65 -3.49 11.43
C GLU A 11 -9.04 -3.99 10.98
N ARG A 12 -9.79 -3.17 10.22
CA ARG A 12 -11.15 -3.53 9.81
C ARG A 12 -11.19 -4.57 8.70
N THR A 13 -10.20 -4.58 7.80
CA THR A 13 -10.13 -5.60 6.76
C THR A 13 -9.76 -6.95 7.37
N GLN A 14 -8.82 -6.98 8.33
CA GLN A 14 -8.48 -8.19 9.06
C GLN A 14 -9.68 -8.75 9.85
N MET A 15 -10.49 -7.88 10.47
CA MET A 15 -11.64 -8.29 11.30
C MET A 15 -12.86 -8.75 10.49
N HIS A 16 -13.13 -8.11 9.35
CA HIS A 16 -14.41 -8.26 8.66
C HIS A 16 -14.32 -8.88 7.26
N ASN A 17 -13.12 -9.05 6.70
CA ASN A 17 -12.94 -9.69 5.40
C ASN A 17 -12.34 -11.10 5.58
N ALA A 18 -13.19 -12.12 5.52
CA ALA A 18 -12.76 -13.51 5.68
C ALA A 18 -11.80 -14.01 4.58
N VAL A 19 -11.78 -13.35 3.41
CA VAL A 19 -10.96 -13.74 2.25
C VAL A 19 -9.61 -13.04 2.28
N ALA A 20 -9.62 -11.71 2.34
CA ALA A 20 -8.40 -10.90 2.28
C ALA A 20 -7.74 -10.71 3.66
N GLY A 21 -8.52 -10.71 4.74
CA GLY A 21 -8.05 -10.43 6.10
C GLY A 21 -6.85 -11.27 6.55
N PRO A 22 -6.79 -12.59 6.25
CA PRO A 22 -5.63 -13.42 6.60
C PRO A 22 -4.36 -13.13 5.78
N ASN A 23 -4.48 -12.48 4.62
CA ASN A 23 -3.41 -12.35 3.63
C ASN A 23 -2.85 -10.93 3.51
N ILE A 24 -3.59 -9.91 3.95
CA ILE A 24 -3.11 -8.52 3.92
C ILE A 24 -2.01 -8.29 4.95
N THR A 25 -1.15 -7.33 4.64
CA THR A 25 -0.01 -6.88 5.45
C THR A 25 0.03 -5.34 5.49
N ASP A 26 0.94 -4.77 6.28
CA ASP A 26 1.04 -3.31 6.43
C ASP A 26 1.34 -2.59 5.10
N ARG A 27 2.07 -3.25 4.19
CA ARG A 27 2.44 -2.71 2.86
C ARG A 27 1.21 -2.41 2.00
N ASP A 28 0.13 -3.20 2.16
CA ASP A 28 -1.04 -3.16 1.29
C ASP A 28 -1.92 -1.91 1.54
N LYS A 29 -1.49 -1.03 2.47
CA LYS A 29 -2.03 0.33 2.64
C LYS A 29 -1.70 1.24 1.46
N LEU A 30 -0.63 0.97 0.73
CA LEU A 30 -0.19 1.73 -0.44
C LEU A 30 0.03 0.78 -1.62
N PHE A 31 -0.23 1.24 -2.83
CA PHE A 31 0.14 0.49 -4.02
C PHE A 31 1.63 0.67 -4.34
N PRO A 32 2.27 -0.27 -5.04
CA PRO A 32 3.59 -0.01 -5.60
C PRO A 32 3.50 1.18 -6.55
N ILE A 33 4.50 2.04 -6.49
CA ILE A 33 4.77 3.03 -7.53
C ILE A 33 5.17 2.24 -8.79
N PRO A 34 4.54 2.47 -9.95
CA PRO A 34 4.91 1.78 -11.18
C PRO A 34 6.39 1.98 -11.51
N GLN A 35 7.06 0.92 -11.96
CA GLN A 35 8.50 0.97 -12.21
C GLN A 35 8.86 2.00 -13.29
N ASP A 36 8.07 2.09 -14.37
CA ASP A 36 8.26 3.08 -15.43
C ASP A 36 8.22 4.53 -14.91
N VAL A 37 7.47 4.79 -13.83
CA VAL A 37 7.43 6.11 -13.20
C VAL A 37 8.72 6.35 -12.41
N ILE A 38 9.22 5.35 -11.67
CA ILE A 38 10.50 5.46 -10.95
C ILE A 38 11.64 5.68 -11.94
N ASP A 39 11.71 4.87 -13.00
CA ASP A 39 12.79 4.90 -13.99
C ASP A 39 12.81 6.21 -14.80
N ALA A 40 11.66 6.88 -14.94
CA ALA A 40 11.57 8.19 -15.58
C ALA A 40 12.15 9.35 -14.73
N ASN A 41 12.45 9.13 -13.45
CA ASN A 41 13.03 10.17 -12.58
C ASN A 41 14.56 10.25 -12.76
N LEU A 42 15.02 11.17 -13.62
CA LEU A 42 16.43 11.27 -14.00
C LEU A 42 17.30 12.09 -13.03
N THR A 43 16.69 12.96 -12.22
CA THR A 43 17.42 13.96 -11.43
C THR A 43 17.33 13.74 -9.92
N THR A 44 16.36 12.96 -9.46
CA THR A 44 16.11 12.72 -8.05
C THR A 44 15.62 11.31 -7.87
N GLU A 45 16.15 10.59 -6.89
CA GLU A 45 15.73 9.23 -6.61
C GLU A 45 14.28 9.20 -6.13
N MET A 46 13.41 8.57 -6.91
CA MET A 46 12.03 8.27 -6.51
C MET A 46 12.00 6.91 -5.81
N ARG A 47 12.09 6.91 -4.48
CA ARG A 47 12.06 5.69 -3.68
C ARG A 47 10.69 5.01 -3.73
N GLN A 48 10.69 3.68 -3.79
CA GLN A 48 9.48 2.86 -3.75
C GLN A 48 8.77 2.98 -2.38
N ASN A 49 7.45 2.73 -2.38
CA ASN A 49 6.66 2.64 -1.17
C ASN A 49 7.14 1.47 -0.28
N PRO A 50 7.10 1.61 1.06
CA PRO A 50 7.62 0.58 1.96
C PRO A 50 6.98 -0.79 1.73
N GLY A 51 7.83 -1.81 1.54
CA GLY A 51 7.41 -3.20 1.36
C GLY A 51 7.18 -3.65 -0.09
N TYR A 52 7.46 -2.80 -1.06
CA TYR A 52 7.52 -3.11 -2.49
C TYR A 52 8.94 -2.97 -3.04
#